data_AF-A0A0P9CVP5-F1
#
_entry.id   AF-A0A0P9CVP5-F1
#
_cell.length_a   1.000
_cell.length_b   1.000
_cell.length_c   1.000
_cell.angle_alpha   90.00
_cell.angle_beta   90.00
_cell.angle_gamma   90.00
#
_symmetry.space_group_name_H-M   'P 1'
#
loop_
_entity.id
_entity.type
_entity.pdbx_description
1 polymer ?
#
loop_
_entity_poly.entity_id
_entity_poly.type
_entity_poly.pdbx_seq_one_letter_code
_entity_poly.pdbx_strand_id
1 'polypeptide(L)'
;MKLDVHGIIPPMVTAFTKDTEELDVNAIREETEYLIQAGVHGICIGGSTGEGAGFSEQEVYTLCKTVVDQVRDRVPVIGGIIADTTAEAIRKSKAAKEGGVTSLQVTPPHYLWTPNTAGLVQHFQRIGEAAKLPILIYNVVPWVPIDVHAMKEIIDNAPYVAGVKQSGGDMHKIADMMHQLHDRVTIVTGIDDLLYPAFALGVDGAITCLLAVVPEITLDLWNKVQAGDHEGAKAIHNRLLPFWRAIEGPDMPYLAKTAIEILGRKVGPARSPILPPSEAKKAEIRDRLVEAGFVMA
;
A
#
# COMPACT_ATOMS: atom_id res chain seq x y z
N MET A 1 11.56 -13.17 12.44
CA MET A 1 11.17 -11.82 12.92
C MET A 1 9.68 -11.67 12.62
N LYS A 2 8.86 -11.05 13.49
CA LYS A 2 7.42 -10.91 13.24
C LYS A 2 7.11 -9.52 12.69
N LEU A 3 6.23 -9.44 11.69
CA LEU A 3 5.68 -8.19 11.20
C LEU A 3 4.52 -7.79 12.13
N ASP A 4 4.57 -6.60 12.72
CA ASP A 4 3.52 -6.09 13.61
C ASP A 4 2.53 -5.23 12.81
N VAL A 5 1.82 -5.87 11.88
CA VAL A 5 0.92 -5.22 10.92
C VAL A 5 -0.32 -6.09 10.76
N HIS A 6 -1.50 -5.55 11.07
CA HIS A 6 -2.78 -6.24 10.98
C HIS A 6 -3.92 -5.23 10.76
N GLY A 7 -4.97 -5.62 10.05
CA GLY A 7 -6.15 -4.81 9.78
C GLY A 7 -6.00 -3.86 8.60
N ILE A 8 -6.50 -2.64 8.74
CA ILE A 8 -6.56 -1.62 7.68
C ILE A 8 -5.31 -0.73 7.69
N ILE A 9 -4.49 -0.83 6.65
CA ILE A 9 -3.23 -0.09 6.50
C ILE A 9 -3.22 0.67 5.16
N PRO A 10 -3.64 1.95 5.14
CA PRO A 10 -3.64 2.74 3.92
C PRO A 10 -2.25 2.86 3.28
N PRO A 11 -2.10 2.61 1.97
CA PRO A 11 -0.96 3.07 1.20
C PRO A 11 -1.14 4.57 0.91
N MET A 12 -0.72 5.40 1.86
CA MET A 12 -0.90 6.86 1.83
C MET A 12 -0.36 7.44 0.51
N VAL A 13 -1.14 8.33 -0.10
CA VAL A 13 -0.66 9.15 -1.23
C VAL A 13 0.45 10.08 -0.74
N THR A 14 1.44 10.36 -1.59
CA THR A 14 2.48 11.31 -1.22
C THR A 14 2.07 12.70 -1.71
N ALA A 15 1.93 13.67 -0.80
CA ALA A 15 1.61 15.03 -1.21
C ALA A 15 2.83 15.73 -1.83
N PHE A 16 2.62 16.40 -2.96
CA PHE A 16 3.65 17.18 -3.64
C PHE A 16 3.22 18.63 -3.82
N THR A 17 4.19 19.53 -3.79
CA THR A 17 3.98 20.93 -4.15
C THR A 17 3.67 21.04 -5.64
N LYS A 18 2.70 21.89 -5.99
CA LYS A 18 2.20 22.01 -7.37
C LYS A 18 3.25 22.45 -8.39
N ASP A 19 4.15 23.34 -8.00
CA ASP A 19 5.04 24.02 -8.95
C ASP A 19 6.41 23.36 -9.10
N THR A 20 6.94 22.74 -8.03
CA THR A 20 8.28 22.12 -8.02
C THR A 20 8.24 20.60 -7.95
N GLU A 21 7.07 19.99 -7.75
CA GLU A 21 6.90 18.55 -7.52
C GLU A 21 7.71 17.99 -6.32
N GLU A 22 8.17 18.86 -5.42
CA GLU A 22 8.85 18.49 -4.17
C GLU A 22 7.85 17.94 -3.15
N LEU A 23 8.33 17.21 -2.15
CA LEU A 23 7.49 16.71 -1.05
C LEU A 23 6.85 17.89 -0.29
N ASP A 24 5.52 17.95 -0.24
CA ASP A 24 4.81 18.91 0.60
C ASP A 24 4.72 18.36 2.03
N VAL A 25 5.73 18.67 2.84
CA VAL A 25 5.87 18.17 4.21
C VAL A 25 4.66 18.52 5.08
N ASN A 26 4.04 19.68 4.88
CA ASN A 26 2.88 20.09 5.69
C ASN A 26 1.64 19.29 5.29
N ALA A 27 1.37 19.16 4.00
CA ALA A 27 0.26 18.34 3.50
C ALA A 27 0.44 16.85 3.88
N ILE A 28 1.67 16.33 3.84
CA ILE A 28 1.99 14.97 4.32
C ILE A 28 1.61 14.80 5.80
N ARG A 29 1.89 15.79 6.66
CA ARG A 29 1.52 15.74 8.09
C ARG A 29 0.01 15.79 8.28
N GLU A 30 -0.68 16.65 7.55
CA GLU A 30 -2.14 16.77 7.60
C GLU A 30 -2.81 15.46 7.17
N GLU A 31 -2.38 14.87 6.06
CA GLU A 31 -2.89 13.59 5.56
C GLU A 31 -2.59 12.44 6.53
N THR A 32 -1.38 12.41 7.10
CA THR A 32 -1.02 11.41 8.12
C THR A 32 -1.93 11.53 9.35
N GLU A 33 -2.20 12.75 9.82
CA GLU A 33 -3.08 12.97 10.97
C GLU A 33 -4.52 12.56 10.66
N TYR A 34 -5.03 12.86 9.46
CA TYR A 34 -6.35 12.42 9.01
C TYR A 34 -6.49 10.89 9.08
N LEU A 35 -5.53 10.15 8.51
CA LEU A 35 -5.56 8.69 8.52
C LEU A 35 -5.54 8.12 9.94
N ILE A 36 -4.75 8.71 10.85
CA ILE A 36 -4.73 8.29 12.27
C ILE A 36 -6.09 8.55 12.92
N GLN A 37 -6.69 9.72 12.68
CA GLN A 37 -8.00 10.07 13.23
C GLN A 37 -9.13 9.20 12.68
N ALA A 38 -9.00 8.72 11.43
CA ALA A 38 -9.92 7.73 10.86
C ALA A 38 -9.88 6.37 11.59
N GLY A 39 -8.84 6.10 12.39
CA GLY A 39 -8.73 4.87 13.19
C GLY A 39 -8.07 3.71 12.47
N VAL A 40 -7.19 3.98 11.50
CA VAL A 40 -6.45 2.95 10.76
C VAL A 40 -5.44 2.24 11.68
N HIS A 41 -5.05 1.02 11.33
CA HIS A 41 -4.21 0.15 12.17
C HIS A 41 -2.70 0.28 11.86
N GLY A 42 -2.35 1.01 10.80
CA GLY A 42 -0.99 1.19 10.30
C GLY A 42 -1.00 2.15 9.12
N ILE A 43 0.17 2.63 8.70
CA ILE A 43 0.31 3.43 7.48
C ILE A 43 1.44 2.86 6.62
N CYS A 44 1.18 2.63 5.34
CA CYS A 44 2.21 2.29 4.35
C CYS A 44 2.49 3.52 3.48
N ILE A 45 3.77 3.84 3.28
CA ILE A 45 4.19 5.01 2.48
C ILE A 45 5.13 4.59 1.36
N GLY A 46 5.30 5.41 0.32
CA GLY A 46 6.27 5.12 -0.76
C GLY A 46 5.97 3.85 -1.57
N GLY A 47 4.73 3.35 -1.56
CA GLY A 47 4.26 2.31 -2.48
C GLY A 47 3.86 2.89 -3.84
N SER A 48 3.16 2.09 -4.66
CA SER A 48 2.65 2.54 -5.97
C SER A 48 1.69 3.72 -5.85
N THR A 49 0.73 3.66 -4.93
CA THR A 49 -0.23 4.76 -4.64
C THR A 49 0.48 6.03 -4.15
N GLY A 50 1.60 5.87 -3.43
CA GLY A 50 2.43 6.96 -2.95
C GLY A 50 3.53 7.39 -3.94
N GLU A 51 3.52 6.88 -5.18
CA GLU A 51 4.45 7.24 -6.25
C GLU A 51 5.94 6.96 -5.93
N GLY A 52 6.21 5.99 -5.04
CA GLY A 52 7.56 5.79 -4.49
C GLY A 52 8.62 5.25 -5.45
N ALA A 53 8.23 4.83 -6.66
CA ALA A 53 9.19 4.41 -7.69
C ALA A 53 10.13 5.56 -8.10
N GLY A 54 9.64 6.80 -8.05
CA GLY A 54 10.40 7.99 -8.42
C GLY A 54 11.25 8.59 -7.30
N PHE A 55 11.29 8.00 -6.10
CA PHE A 55 11.99 8.61 -4.98
C PHE A 55 13.50 8.35 -5.00
N SER A 56 14.24 9.42 -4.74
CA SER A 56 15.61 9.38 -4.27
C SER A 56 15.70 8.86 -2.82
N GLU A 57 16.89 8.47 -2.39
CA GLU A 57 17.16 8.06 -1.00
C GLU A 57 16.82 9.17 0.00
N GLN A 58 17.09 10.43 -0.37
CA GLN A 58 16.77 11.59 0.47
C GLN A 58 15.26 11.80 0.62
N GLU A 59 14.48 11.61 -0.44
CA GLU A 59 13.02 11.71 -0.38
C GLU A 59 12.42 10.57 0.44
N VAL A 60 12.95 9.34 0.30
CA VAL A 60 12.56 8.21 1.16
C VAL A 60 12.78 8.57 2.63
N TYR A 61 13.97 9.07 2.99
CA TYR A 61 14.26 9.50 4.36
C TYR A 61 13.29 10.60 4.82
N THR A 62 13.13 11.67 4.03
CA THR A 62 12.29 12.82 4.39
C THR A 62 10.83 12.42 4.59
N LEU A 63 10.26 11.60 3.69
CA LEU A 63 8.89 11.11 3.81
C LEU A 63 8.74 10.23 5.05
N CYS A 64 9.63 9.25 5.24
CA CYS A 64 9.59 8.35 6.40
C CYS A 64 9.67 9.14 7.72
N LYS A 65 10.67 10.03 7.84
CA LYS A 65 10.85 10.85 9.04
C LYS A 65 9.65 11.73 9.33
N THR A 66 9.09 12.37 8.30
CA THR A 66 7.93 13.26 8.45
C THR A 66 6.72 12.50 8.99
N VAL A 67 6.43 11.34 8.42
CA VAL A 67 5.27 10.52 8.78
C VAL A 67 5.46 9.90 10.16
N VAL A 68 6.63 9.32 10.45
CA VAL A 68 6.93 8.74 11.77
C VAL A 68 6.83 9.80 12.87
N ASP A 69 7.39 11.00 12.64
CA ASP A 69 7.30 12.12 13.60
C ASP A 69 5.85 12.57 13.82
N GLN A 70 5.01 12.54 12.80
CA GLN A 70 3.59 12.87 12.95
C GLN A 70 2.85 11.77 13.70
N VAL A 71 3.13 10.50 13.37
CA VAL A 71 2.48 9.33 13.95
C VAL A 71 2.71 9.21 15.45
N ARG A 72 3.93 9.50 15.94
CA ARG A 72 4.25 9.47 17.39
C ARG A 72 3.88 8.14 18.05
N ASP A 73 4.30 7.04 17.42
CA ASP A 73 4.09 5.65 17.86
C ASP A 73 2.61 5.22 18.03
N ARG A 74 1.65 6.00 17.49
CA ARG A 74 0.21 5.64 17.56
C ARG A 74 -0.14 4.42 16.72
N VAL A 75 0.55 4.23 15.59
CA VAL A 75 0.40 3.09 14.67
C VAL A 75 1.75 2.75 14.02
N PRO A 76 1.99 1.50 13.59
CA PRO A 76 3.19 1.15 12.83
C PRO A 76 3.24 1.86 11.46
N VAL A 77 4.44 2.25 11.05
CA VAL A 77 4.72 2.81 9.71
C VAL A 77 5.56 1.82 8.90
N ILE A 78 5.12 1.52 7.68
CA ILE A 78 5.76 0.64 6.70
C ILE A 78 6.37 1.50 5.58
N GLY A 79 7.70 1.43 5.41
CA GLY A 79 8.42 2.12 4.35
C GLY A 79 8.44 1.34 3.04
N GLY A 80 7.79 1.86 2.01
CA GLY A 80 7.78 1.28 0.66
C GLY A 80 9.09 1.50 -0.08
N ILE A 81 9.63 0.42 -0.65
CA ILE A 81 10.86 0.39 -1.42
C ILE A 81 10.56 -0.20 -2.80
N ILE A 82 10.70 0.63 -3.81
CA ILE A 82 10.65 0.25 -5.21
C ILE A 82 12.02 0.56 -5.81
N ALA A 83 12.68 -0.47 -6.33
CA ALA A 83 14.05 -0.41 -6.85
C ALA A 83 14.29 -1.56 -7.82
N ASP A 84 15.16 -1.35 -8.81
CA ASP A 84 15.45 -2.34 -9.85
C ASP A 84 16.78 -3.08 -9.63
N THR A 85 17.49 -2.75 -8.56
CA THR A 85 18.69 -3.48 -8.14
C THR A 85 18.71 -3.71 -6.64
N THR A 86 19.31 -4.82 -6.19
CA THR A 86 19.51 -5.09 -4.76
C THR A 86 20.31 -3.99 -4.07
N ALA A 87 21.30 -3.40 -4.76
CA ALA A 87 22.13 -2.34 -4.19
C ALA A 87 21.32 -1.05 -3.94
N GLU A 88 20.47 -0.67 -4.88
CA GLU A 88 19.55 0.47 -4.71
C GLU A 88 18.52 0.19 -3.62
N ALA A 89 17.89 -1.00 -3.63
CA ALA A 89 16.94 -1.40 -2.61
C ALA A 89 17.56 -1.32 -1.21
N ILE A 90 18.82 -1.73 -1.04
CA ILE A 90 19.55 -1.61 0.22
C ILE A 90 19.72 -0.14 0.63
N ARG A 91 20.12 0.76 -0.28
CA ARG A 91 20.31 2.19 0.04
C ARG A 91 18.99 2.84 0.46
N LYS A 92 17.92 2.64 -0.31
CA LYS A 92 16.57 3.13 0.04
C LYS A 92 16.07 2.54 1.35
N SER A 93 16.31 1.25 1.61
CA SER A 93 15.91 0.59 2.86
C SER A 93 16.64 1.16 4.08
N LYS A 94 17.92 1.52 3.94
CA LYS A 94 18.68 2.22 5.00
C LYS A 94 18.12 3.61 5.26
N ALA A 95 17.82 4.38 4.20
CA ALA A 95 17.18 5.69 4.32
C ALA A 95 15.81 5.59 5.03
N ALA A 96 14.99 4.60 4.68
CA ALA A 96 13.71 4.37 5.34
C ALA A 96 13.88 4.03 6.83
N LYS A 97 14.86 3.17 7.16
CA LYS A 97 15.22 2.84 8.54
C LYS A 97 15.67 4.08 9.32
N GLU A 98 16.54 4.90 8.74
CA GLU A 98 17.01 6.16 9.34
C GLU A 98 15.85 7.14 9.57
N GLY A 99 14.83 7.10 8.71
CA GLY A 99 13.57 7.82 8.90
C GLY A 99 12.66 7.25 10.00
N GLY A 100 12.97 6.07 10.55
CA GLY A 100 12.29 5.51 11.72
C GLY A 100 11.14 4.54 11.44
N VAL A 101 10.99 4.02 10.20
CA VAL A 101 9.93 3.03 9.91
C VAL A 101 10.16 1.72 10.66
N THR A 102 9.07 1.02 10.97
CA THR A 102 9.08 -0.25 11.73
C THR A 102 9.31 -1.47 10.85
N SER A 103 8.96 -1.37 9.57
CA SER A 103 9.10 -2.43 8.58
C SER A 103 9.19 -1.85 7.16
N LEU A 104 9.53 -2.72 6.21
CA LEU A 104 9.68 -2.38 4.81
C LEU A 104 8.64 -3.11 3.97
N GLN A 105 8.11 -2.46 2.95
CA GLN A 105 7.37 -3.11 1.87
C GLN A 105 8.22 -3.06 0.60
N VAL A 106 8.60 -4.21 0.03
CA VAL A 106 9.60 -4.25 -1.05
C VAL A 106 9.06 -5.00 -2.26
N THR A 107 9.06 -4.37 -3.44
CA THR A 107 8.73 -5.04 -4.72
C THR A 107 9.89 -5.92 -5.20
N PRO A 108 9.63 -7.01 -5.96
CA PRO A 108 10.70 -7.60 -6.74
C PRO A 108 11.25 -6.60 -7.79
N PRO A 109 12.54 -6.67 -8.15
CA PRO A 109 13.09 -5.92 -9.28
C PRO A 109 12.34 -6.25 -10.58
N HIS A 110 12.04 -5.26 -11.41
CA HIS A 110 11.07 -5.50 -12.49
C HIS A 110 11.27 -4.69 -13.78
N TYR A 111 11.97 -3.56 -13.79
CA TYR A 111 12.13 -2.81 -15.04
C TYR A 111 13.04 -3.54 -16.02
N LEU A 112 14.22 -3.97 -15.55
CA LEU A 112 15.23 -4.54 -16.42
C LEU A 112 14.97 -6.02 -16.71
N TRP A 113 14.98 -6.87 -15.68
CA TRP A 113 15.06 -8.35 -15.83
C TRP A 113 14.01 -9.03 -14.94
N THR A 114 13.64 -10.27 -15.28
CA THR A 114 12.81 -11.14 -14.43
C THR A 114 13.71 -12.10 -13.64
N PRO A 115 14.01 -11.83 -12.37
CA PRO A 115 14.85 -12.71 -11.56
C PRO A 115 14.15 -14.06 -11.30
N ASN A 116 14.94 -15.14 -11.27
CA ASN A 116 14.45 -16.43 -10.79
C ASN A 116 14.36 -16.46 -9.25
N THR A 117 13.72 -17.50 -8.69
CA THR A 117 13.52 -17.66 -7.25
C THR A 117 14.82 -17.55 -6.45
N ALA A 118 15.90 -18.21 -6.88
CA ALA A 118 17.19 -18.14 -6.21
C ALA A 118 17.76 -16.69 -6.17
N GLY A 119 17.56 -15.92 -7.25
CA GLY A 119 17.90 -14.51 -7.30
C GLY A 119 17.05 -13.66 -6.35
N LEU A 120 15.74 -13.93 -6.27
CA LEU A 120 14.83 -13.27 -5.34
C LEU A 120 15.16 -13.57 -3.88
N VAL A 121 15.49 -14.82 -3.55
CA VAL A 121 15.98 -15.23 -2.23
C VAL A 121 17.17 -14.36 -1.83
N GLN A 122 18.21 -14.29 -2.66
CA GLN A 122 19.41 -13.49 -2.37
C GLN A 122 19.09 -11.99 -2.28
N HIS A 123 18.16 -11.50 -3.12
CA HIS A 123 17.73 -10.10 -3.10
C HIS A 123 17.11 -9.73 -1.75
N PHE A 124 16.08 -10.44 -1.32
CA PHE A 124 15.39 -10.15 -0.05
C PHE A 124 16.27 -10.43 1.17
N GLN A 125 17.10 -11.48 1.13
CA GLN A 125 18.06 -11.79 2.19
C GLN A 125 19.01 -10.61 2.41
N ARG A 126 19.65 -10.10 1.35
CA ARG A 126 20.63 -9.01 1.45
C ARG A 126 20.01 -7.69 1.89
N ILE A 127 18.77 -7.41 1.49
CA ILE A 127 18.03 -6.22 1.96
C ILE A 127 17.77 -6.32 3.46
N GLY A 128 17.22 -7.46 3.90
CA GLY A 128 16.92 -7.70 5.31
C GLY A 128 18.16 -7.64 6.20
N GLU A 129 19.26 -8.24 5.75
CA GLU A 129 20.54 -8.20 6.45
C GLU A 129 21.12 -6.79 6.57
N ALA A 130 20.91 -5.93 5.58
CA ALA A 130 21.42 -4.55 5.60
C ALA A 130 20.54 -3.61 6.42
N ALA A 131 19.22 -3.70 6.27
CA ALA A 131 18.27 -2.82 6.95
C ALA A 131 17.99 -3.27 8.40
N LYS A 132 18.05 -4.58 8.68
CA LYS A 132 17.65 -5.17 9.97
C LYS A 132 16.20 -4.85 10.35
N LEU A 133 15.31 -4.80 9.35
CA LEU A 133 13.86 -4.56 9.51
C LEU A 133 13.07 -5.73 8.90
N PRO A 134 11.85 -6.02 9.39
CA PRO A 134 10.98 -6.99 8.76
C PRO A 134 10.59 -6.51 7.34
N ILE A 135 10.47 -7.45 6.42
CA ILE A 135 10.11 -7.21 5.02
C ILE A 135 8.75 -7.83 4.73
N LEU A 136 7.84 -7.01 4.24
CA LEU A 136 6.60 -7.37 3.56
C LEU A 136 6.88 -7.39 2.05
N ILE A 137 6.87 -8.55 1.41
CA ILE A 137 7.04 -8.64 -0.05
C ILE A 137 5.82 -8.05 -0.74
N TYR A 138 6.01 -7.08 -1.61
CA TYR A 138 4.95 -6.49 -2.43
C TYR A 138 4.83 -7.22 -3.77
N ASN A 139 4.01 -8.27 -3.79
CA ASN A 139 3.80 -9.11 -4.97
C ASN A 139 2.76 -8.47 -5.91
N VAL A 140 3.18 -7.43 -6.63
CA VAL A 140 2.34 -6.66 -7.55
C VAL A 140 2.81 -6.69 -8.99
N VAL A 141 4.07 -7.04 -9.24
CA VAL A 141 4.68 -6.98 -10.57
C VAL A 141 4.13 -8.13 -11.43
N PRO A 142 3.33 -7.87 -12.48
CA PRO A 142 2.63 -8.92 -13.21
C PRO A 142 3.57 -9.89 -13.95
N TRP A 143 4.72 -9.39 -14.43
CA TRP A 143 5.72 -10.18 -15.15
C TRP A 143 6.84 -10.73 -14.25
N VAL A 144 6.80 -10.47 -12.94
CA VAL A 144 7.65 -11.12 -11.93
C VAL A 144 6.76 -11.69 -10.82
N PRO A 145 5.82 -12.59 -11.15
CA PRO A 145 4.91 -13.14 -10.15
C PRO A 145 5.66 -14.05 -9.20
N ILE A 146 5.49 -13.84 -7.89
CA ILE A 146 5.99 -14.76 -6.86
C ILE A 146 4.82 -15.66 -6.46
N ASP A 147 4.80 -16.89 -6.95
CA ASP A 147 3.80 -17.88 -6.53
C ASP A 147 4.08 -18.42 -5.13
N VAL A 148 3.21 -19.30 -4.62
CA VAL A 148 3.34 -19.88 -3.28
C VAL A 148 4.61 -20.72 -3.11
N HIS A 149 5.11 -21.37 -4.18
CA HIS A 149 6.32 -22.19 -4.13
C HIS A 149 7.56 -21.30 -4.01
N ALA A 150 7.68 -20.28 -4.87
CA ALA A 150 8.75 -19.31 -4.80
C ALA A 150 8.72 -18.51 -3.49
N MET A 151 7.53 -18.13 -3.02
CA MET A 151 7.36 -17.45 -1.73
C MET A 151 7.86 -18.31 -0.57
N LYS A 152 7.54 -19.62 -0.57
CA LYS A 152 8.03 -20.56 0.43
C LYS A 152 9.56 -20.63 0.45
N GLU A 153 10.20 -20.76 -0.71
CA GLU A 153 11.66 -20.77 -0.82
C GLU A 153 12.29 -19.47 -0.30
N ILE A 154 11.67 -18.31 -0.57
CA ILE A 154 12.11 -17.02 -0.04
C ILE A 154 11.99 -16.99 1.49
N ILE A 155 10.85 -17.38 2.05
CA ILE A 155 10.63 -17.39 3.51
C ILE A 155 11.62 -18.34 4.21
N ASP A 156 11.93 -19.49 3.61
CA ASP A 156 12.86 -20.48 4.15
C ASP A 156 14.31 -19.96 4.21
N ASN A 157 14.70 -19.07 3.30
CA ASN A 157 16.10 -18.66 3.11
C ASN A 157 16.38 -17.16 3.36
N ALA A 158 15.35 -16.32 3.49
CA ALA A 158 15.47 -14.88 3.77
C ALA A 158 14.77 -14.53 5.10
N PRO A 159 15.47 -14.60 6.25
CA PRO A 159 14.85 -14.61 7.59
C PRO A 159 14.18 -13.30 8.03
N TYR A 160 14.37 -12.21 7.27
CA TYR A 160 13.71 -10.93 7.49
C TYR A 160 12.38 -10.81 6.74
N VAL A 161 12.11 -11.69 5.77
CA VAL A 161 10.79 -11.76 5.11
C VAL A 161 9.78 -12.27 6.12
N ALA A 162 8.83 -11.42 6.46
CA ALA A 162 7.86 -11.63 7.53
C ALA A 162 6.41 -11.52 7.04
N GLY A 163 6.21 -11.19 5.75
CA GLY A 163 4.89 -11.13 5.16
C GLY A 163 4.88 -10.97 3.64
N VAL A 164 3.68 -11.04 3.08
CA VAL A 164 3.38 -10.75 1.69
C VAL A 164 2.14 -9.86 1.59
N LYS A 165 2.24 -8.82 0.76
CA LYS A 165 1.13 -8.10 0.17
C LYS A 165 0.84 -8.67 -1.21
N GLN A 166 -0.22 -9.49 -1.30
CA GLN A 166 -0.60 -10.14 -2.56
C GLN A 166 -1.53 -9.23 -3.37
N SER A 167 -1.13 -8.85 -4.58
CA SER A 167 -1.89 -7.95 -5.46
C SER A 167 -2.22 -8.63 -6.81
N GLY A 168 -2.82 -7.88 -7.76
CA GLY A 168 -2.98 -8.33 -9.14
C GLY A 168 -4.26 -9.13 -9.45
N GLY A 169 -5.32 -8.99 -8.64
CA GLY A 169 -6.65 -9.56 -8.94
C GLY A 169 -6.79 -11.08 -8.77
N ASP A 170 -5.73 -11.76 -8.30
CA ASP A 170 -5.68 -13.22 -8.23
C ASP A 170 -5.98 -13.73 -6.81
N MET A 171 -7.25 -14.05 -6.55
CA MET A 171 -7.68 -14.64 -5.27
C MET A 171 -7.17 -16.07 -5.08
N HIS A 172 -6.84 -16.81 -6.15
CA HIS A 172 -6.28 -18.16 -6.01
C HIS A 172 -4.92 -18.10 -5.31
N LYS A 173 -4.07 -17.12 -5.68
CA LYS A 173 -2.79 -16.91 -4.99
C LYS A 173 -2.96 -16.56 -3.51
N ILE A 174 -3.96 -15.73 -3.17
CA ILE A 174 -4.25 -15.44 -1.76
C ILE A 174 -4.64 -16.74 -1.04
N ALA A 175 -5.55 -17.53 -1.61
CA ALA A 175 -5.98 -18.80 -1.01
C ALA A 175 -4.82 -19.79 -0.83
N ASP A 176 -3.97 -19.94 -1.84
CA ASP A 176 -2.79 -20.83 -1.77
C ASP A 176 -1.80 -20.38 -0.68
N MET A 177 -1.53 -19.07 -0.59
CA MET A 177 -0.67 -18.51 0.45
C MET A 177 -1.29 -18.66 1.84
N MET A 178 -2.59 -18.38 1.99
CA MET A 178 -3.31 -18.56 3.25
C MET A 178 -3.23 -20.01 3.73
N HIS A 179 -3.40 -20.97 2.81
CA HIS A 179 -3.34 -22.39 3.14
C HIS A 179 -1.93 -22.86 3.54
N GLN A 180 -0.89 -22.37 2.86
CA GLN A 180 0.46 -22.94 2.98
C GLN A 180 1.42 -22.13 3.87
N LEU A 181 1.13 -20.84 4.13
CA LEU A 181 2.10 -19.90 4.69
C LEU A 181 1.56 -19.03 5.84
N HIS A 182 0.25 -18.97 6.09
CA HIS A 182 -0.35 -18.05 7.08
C HIS A 182 0.13 -18.27 8.52
N ASP A 183 0.52 -19.50 8.87
CA ASP A 183 1.11 -19.84 10.16
C ASP A 183 2.56 -19.34 10.32
N ARG A 184 3.19 -18.90 9.22
CA ARG A 184 4.61 -18.52 9.15
C ARG A 184 4.82 -17.03 8.94
N VAL A 185 3.94 -16.38 8.17
CA VAL A 185 4.09 -14.99 7.74
C VAL A 185 2.76 -14.27 7.67
N THR A 186 2.80 -12.94 7.79
CA THR A 186 1.62 -12.09 7.61
C THR A 186 1.19 -12.03 6.15
N ILE A 187 -0.09 -12.22 5.86
CA ILE A 187 -0.66 -12.15 4.51
C ILE A 187 -1.68 -11.01 4.48
N VAL A 188 -1.41 -9.97 3.70
CA VAL A 188 -2.35 -8.86 3.46
C VAL A 188 -2.78 -8.82 2.01
N THR A 189 -4.03 -8.44 1.77
CA THR A 189 -4.54 -8.23 0.41
C THR A 189 -4.11 -6.87 -0.13
N GLY A 190 -3.73 -6.85 -1.40
CA GLY A 190 -3.45 -5.67 -2.21
C GLY A 190 -4.48 -5.47 -3.33
N ILE A 191 -5.71 -6.01 -3.18
CA ILE A 191 -6.72 -6.06 -4.24
C ILE A 191 -8.00 -5.32 -3.79
N ASP A 192 -8.18 -4.10 -4.29
CA ASP A 192 -9.26 -3.18 -3.94
C ASP A 192 -10.67 -3.74 -4.22
N ASP A 193 -10.87 -4.33 -5.40
CA ASP A 193 -12.16 -4.90 -5.83
C ASP A 193 -12.43 -6.31 -5.27
N LEU A 194 -11.59 -6.80 -4.35
CA LEU A 194 -11.77 -8.08 -3.68
C LEU A 194 -11.58 -7.99 -2.14
N LEU A 195 -11.77 -6.81 -1.54
CA LEU A 195 -11.64 -6.62 -0.09
C LEU A 195 -12.53 -7.57 0.73
N TYR A 196 -13.84 -7.62 0.44
CA TYR A 196 -14.78 -8.49 1.17
C TYR A 196 -14.38 -9.97 1.12
N PRO A 197 -14.20 -10.60 -0.06
CA PRO A 197 -13.82 -12.01 -0.09
C PRO A 197 -12.44 -12.26 0.52
N ALA A 198 -11.48 -11.34 0.41
CA ALA A 198 -10.17 -11.50 1.06
C ALA A 198 -10.29 -11.48 2.60
N PHE A 199 -11.07 -10.55 3.15
CA PHE A 199 -11.30 -10.49 4.60
C PHE A 199 -12.05 -11.72 5.10
N ALA A 200 -13.05 -12.19 4.35
CA ALA A 200 -13.80 -13.40 4.69
C ALA A 200 -12.93 -14.67 4.62
N LEU A 201 -11.90 -14.68 3.78
CA LEU A 201 -10.88 -15.74 3.71
C LEU A 201 -9.91 -15.72 4.90
N GLY A 202 -9.88 -14.63 5.68
CA GLY A 202 -9.10 -14.51 6.90
C GLY A 202 -7.70 -13.92 6.72
N VAL A 203 -7.46 -13.13 5.67
CA VAL A 203 -6.20 -12.37 5.55
C VAL A 203 -5.97 -11.49 6.78
N ASP A 204 -4.72 -11.25 7.13
CA ASP A 204 -4.35 -10.45 8.31
C ASP A 204 -4.65 -8.96 8.14
N GLY A 205 -4.93 -8.50 6.92
CA GLY A 205 -5.22 -7.10 6.66
C GLY A 205 -5.24 -6.72 5.18
N ALA A 206 -5.26 -5.42 4.92
CA ALA A 206 -5.26 -4.84 3.58
C ALA A 206 -4.30 -3.65 3.47
N ILE A 207 -3.68 -3.54 2.30
CA ILE A 207 -2.97 -2.35 1.83
C ILE A 207 -3.44 -2.08 0.40
N THR A 208 -4.57 -1.40 0.24
CA THR A 208 -5.16 -1.12 -1.09
C THR A 208 -5.49 0.36 -1.25
N CYS A 209 -5.64 0.85 -2.47
CA CYS A 209 -5.79 2.28 -2.75
C CYS A 209 -7.03 2.90 -2.06
N LEU A 210 -8.15 2.17 -2.03
CA LEU A 210 -9.39 2.58 -1.36
C LEU A 210 -9.17 2.95 0.11
N LEU A 211 -8.25 2.29 0.82
CA LEU A 211 -7.95 2.59 2.22
C LEU A 211 -7.31 3.98 2.37
N ALA A 212 -6.59 4.48 1.37
CA ALA A 212 -6.02 5.83 1.38
C ALA A 212 -7.07 6.89 1.06
N VAL A 213 -8.03 6.57 0.19
CA VAL A 213 -9.04 7.54 -0.26
C VAL A 213 -10.25 7.62 0.67
N VAL A 214 -10.69 6.49 1.22
CA VAL A 214 -11.90 6.36 2.04
C VAL A 214 -11.68 5.40 3.22
N PRO A 215 -10.78 5.71 4.16
CA PRO A 215 -10.38 4.80 5.24
C PRO A 215 -11.55 4.35 6.14
N GLU A 216 -12.50 5.22 6.46
CA GLU A 216 -13.56 4.94 7.45
C GLU A 216 -14.52 3.86 6.96
N ILE A 217 -14.96 3.92 5.70
CA ILE A 217 -15.87 2.91 5.14
C ILE A 217 -15.15 1.58 4.91
N THR A 218 -13.85 1.59 4.64
CA THR A 218 -13.04 0.36 4.51
C THR A 218 -12.78 -0.27 5.87
N LEU A 219 -12.64 0.53 6.93
CA LEU A 219 -12.65 0.09 8.33
C LEU A 219 -13.99 -0.53 8.72
N ASP A 220 -15.12 0.07 8.35
CA ASP A 220 -16.45 -0.51 8.61
C ASP A 220 -16.61 -1.86 7.90
N LEU A 221 -16.17 -1.96 6.63
CA LEU A 221 -16.13 -3.24 5.90
C LEU A 221 -15.33 -4.30 6.68
N TRP A 222 -14.09 -3.96 7.09
CA TRP A 222 -13.24 -4.85 7.89
C TRP A 222 -13.94 -5.29 9.19
N ASN A 223 -14.43 -4.34 9.98
CA ASN A 223 -15.07 -4.60 11.28
C ASN A 223 -16.31 -5.49 11.13
N LYS A 224 -17.11 -5.28 10.08
CA LYS A 224 -18.28 -6.13 9.80
C LYS A 224 -17.90 -7.57 9.50
N VAL A 225 -16.85 -7.79 8.71
CA VAL A 225 -16.36 -9.15 8.46
C VAL A 225 -15.88 -9.79 9.76
N GLN A 226 -15.10 -9.07 10.58
CA GLN A 226 -14.62 -9.58 11.87
C GLN A 226 -15.76 -9.89 12.84
N ALA A 227 -16.87 -9.15 12.76
CA ALA A 227 -18.08 -9.38 13.55
C ALA A 227 -19.04 -10.45 12.98
N GLY A 228 -18.73 -11.03 11.82
CA GLY A 228 -19.59 -12.00 11.13
C GLY A 228 -20.79 -11.38 10.38
N ASP A 229 -20.87 -10.06 10.27
CA ASP A 229 -21.85 -9.32 9.46
C ASP A 229 -21.47 -9.34 7.98
N HIS A 230 -21.58 -10.52 7.36
CA HIS A 230 -21.23 -10.71 5.95
C HIS A 230 -22.18 -9.99 4.99
N GLU A 231 -23.46 -9.84 5.35
CA GLU A 231 -24.42 -9.09 4.52
C GLU A 231 -24.06 -7.61 4.47
N GLY A 232 -23.80 -6.99 5.63
CA GLY A 232 -23.38 -5.60 5.72
C GLY A 232 -22.02 -5.36 5.04
N ALA A 233 -21.04 -6.24 5.27
CA ALA A 233 -19.74 -6.13 4.62
C ALA A 233 -19.82 -6.20 3.09
N LYS A 234 -20.62 -7.14 2.56
CA LYS A 234 -20.86 -7.27 1.12
C LYS A 234 -21.60 -6.06 0.55
N ALA A 235 -22.54 -5.48 1.29
CA ALA A 235 -23.23 -4.26 0.88
C ALA A 235 -22.25 -3.08 0.73
N ILE A 236 -21.31 -2.92 1.67
CA ILE A 236 -20.26 -1.89 1.57
C ILE A 236 -19.35 -2.16 0.38
N HIS A 237 -18.89 -3.39 0.22
CA HIS A 237 -18.06 -3.79 -0.91
C HIS A 237 -18.70 -3.44 -2.26
N ASN A 238 -19.97 -3.77 -2.43
CA ASN A 238 -20.72 -3.46 -3.65
C ASN A 238 -20.90 -1.95 -3.89
N ARG A 239 -21.02 -1.15 -2.82
CA ARG A 239 -21.08 0.32 -2.91
C ARG A 239 -19.75 0.93 -3.34
N LEU A 240 -18.63 0.35 -2.89
CA LEU A 240 -17.29 0.84 -3.23
C LEU A 240 -16.84 0.44 -4.64
N LEU A 241 -17.35 -0.67 -5.18
CA LEU A 241 -16.88 -1.22 -6.45
C LEU A 241 -17.01 -0.24 -7.64
N PRO A 242 -18.15 0.45 -7.88
CA PRO A 242 -18.24 1.44 -8.96
C PRO A 242 -17.25 2.61 -8.79
N PHE A 243 -16.99 3.03 -7.55
CA PHE A 243 -15.99 4.04 -7.26
C PHE A 243 -14.58 3.57 -7.58
N TRP A 244 -14.23 2.34 -7.18
CA TRP A 244 -12.95 1.75 -7.56
C TRP A 244 -12.77 1.70 -9.09
N ARG A 245 -13.80 1.28 -9.84
CA ARG A 245 -13.77 1.27 -11.32
C ARG A 245 -13.52 2.65 -11.92
N ALA A 246 -13.93 3.73 -11.24
CA ALA A 246 -13.68 5.08 -11.71
C ALA A 246 -12.24 5.55 -11.45
N ILE A 247 -11.49 4.96 -10.51
CA ILE A 247 -10.14 5.43 -10.17
C ILE A 247 -9.02 4.40 -10.45
N GLU A 248 -9.37 3.16 -10.78
CA GLU A 248 -8.38 2.17 -11.19
C GLU A 248 -7.79 2.49 -12.58
N GLY A 249 -6.58 1.98 -12.84
CA GLY A 249 -5.92 2.15 -14.14
C GLY A 249 -4.51 2.76 -14.02
N PRO A 250 -3.90 3.11 -15.17
CA PRO A 250 -2.51 3.58 -15.21
C PRO A 250 -2.30 4.92 -14.49
N ASP A 251 -3.32 5.78 -14.47
CA ASP A 251 -3.27 7.12 -13.86
C ASP A 251 -3.71 7.11 -12.38
N MET A 252 -3.85 5.93 -11.79
CA MET A 252 -4.47 5.72 -10.47
C MET A 252 -3.94 6.67 -9.37
N PRO A 253 -2.62 6.96 -9.23
CA PRO A 253 -2.17 7.90 -8.22
C PRO A 253 -2.80 9.30 -8.33
N TYR A 254 -2.96 9.83 -9.55
CA TYR A 254 -3.61 11.13 -9.76
C TYR A 254 -5.12 11.03 -9.54
N LEU A 255 -5.76 9.95 -10.00
CA LEU A 255 -7.21 9.75 -9.80
C LEU A 255 -7.55 9.61 -8.30
N ALA A 256 -6.72 8.90 -7.54
CA ALA A 256 -6.84 8.79 -6.09
C ALA A 256 -6.69 10.17 -5.41
N LYS A 257 -5.63 10.93 -5.73
CA LYS A 257 -5.45 12.30 -5.21
C LYS A 257 -6.62 13.22 -5.56
N THR A 258 -7.16 13.11 -6.76
CA THR A 258 -8.35 13.87 -7.20
C THR A 258 -9.56 13.53 -6.34
N ALA A 259 -9.80 12.25 -6.06
CA ALA A 259 -10.89 11.83 -5.18
C ALA A 259 -10.68 12.35 -3.74
N ILE A 260 -9.45 12.32 -3.24
CA ILE A 260 -9.06 12.87 -1.93
C ILE A 260 -9.34 14.38 -1.84
N GLU A 261 -9.00 15.15 -2.88
CA GLU A 261 -9.28 16.58 -2.96
C GLU A 261 -10.77 16.89 -3.06
N ILE A 262 -11.55 16.08 -3.79
CA ILE A 262 -13.02 16.18 -3.84
C ILE A 262 -13.63 16.00 -2.45
N LEU A 263 -13.02 15.14 -1.61
CA LEU A 263 -13.41 14.92 -0.21
C LEU A 263 -12.86 15.98 0.76
N GLY A 264 -12.21 17.03 0.26
CA GLY A 264 -11.77 18.19 1.05
C GLY A 264 -10.39 18.07 1.70
N ARG A 265 -9.61 17.04 1.37
CA ARG A 265 -8.24 16.85 1.87
C ARG A 265 -7.21 17.39 0.88
N LYS A 266 -6.08 17.90 1.36
CA LYS A 266 -5.06 18.54 0.52
C LYS A 266 -3.89 17.59 0.27
N VAL A 267 -3.77 17.09 -0.95
CA VAL A 267 -2.69 16.16 -1.34
C VAL A 267 -1.96 16.56 -2.63
N GLY A 268 -2.41 17.63 -3.30
CA GLY A 268 -1.72 18.18 -4.47
C GLY A 268 -1.74 17.24 -5.69
N PRO A 269 -0.97 17.57 -6.74
CA PRO A 269 -0.93 16.77 -7.96
C PRO A 269 -0.13 15.47 -7.78
N ALA A 270 -0.29 14.53 -8.70
CA ALA A 270 0.73 13.49 -8.93
C ALA A 270 1.91 14.08 -9.71
N ARG A 271 3.08 13.45 -9.61
CA ARG A 271 4.26 13.84 -10.39
C ARG A 271 4.07 13.55 -11.88
N SER A 272 4.67 14.41 -12.70
CA SER A 272 4.86 14.16 -14.12
C SER A 272 5.52 12.78 -14.36
N PRO A 273 5.15 12.02 -15.42
CA PRO A 273 4.34 12.42 -16.58
C PRO A 273 2.83 12.18 -16.43
N ILE A 274 2.32 11.83 -15.25
CA ILE A 274 0.88 11.60 -15.06
C ILE A 274 0.16 12.95 -15.10
N LEU A 275 -0.76 13.12 -16.05
CA LEU A 275 -1.48 14.37 -16.25
C LEU A 275 -2.72 14.46 -15.34
N PRO A 276 -3.19 15.68 -15.02
CA PRO A 276 -4.46 15.85 -14.33
C PRO A 276 -5.61 15.20 -15.11
N PRO A 277 -6.60 14.59 -14.42
CA PRO A 277 -7.77 14.06 -15.10
C PRO A 277 -8.59 15.17 -15.77
N SER A 278 -9.29 14.81 -16.84
CA SER A 278 -10.25 15.71 -17.50
C SER A 278 -11.39 16.09 -16.54
N GLU A 279 -12.06 17.22 -16.81
CA GLU A 279 -13.23 17.63 -16.01
C GLU A 279 -14.36 16.58 -16.04
N ALA A 280 -14.54 15.89 -17.17
CA ALA A 280 -15.48 14.78 -17.27
C ALA A 280 -15.11 13.63 -16.32
N LYS A 281 -13.81 13.31 -16.22
CA LYS A 281 -13.34 12.26 -15.31
C LYS A 281 -13.47 12.67 -13.84
N LYS A 282 -13.21 13.95 -13.51
CA LYS A 282 -13.45 14.49 -12.16
C LYS A 282 -14.93 14.42 -11.76
N ALA A 283 -15.83 14.74 -12.70
CA ALA A 283 -17.28 14.63 -12.49
C ALA A 283 -17.69 13.17 -12.25
N GLU A 284 -17.18 12.23 -13.06
CA GLU A 284 -17.41 10.79 -12.86
C GLU A 284 -16.98 10.32 -11.46
N ILE A 285 -15.77 10.71 -11.02
CA ILE A 285 -15.26 10.38 -9.68
C ILE A 285 -16.19 10.92 -8.58
N ARG A 286 -16.61 12.19 -8.70
CA ARG A 286 -17.54 12.82 -7.76
C ARG A 286 -18.87 12.05 -7.68
N ASP A 287 -19.45 11.71 -8.83
CA ASP A 287 -20.72 10.99 -8.88
C ASP A 287 -20.59 9.61 -8.22
N ARG A 288 -19.49 8.87 -8.48
CA ARG A 288 -19.27 7.57 -7.83
C ARG A 288 -19.05 7.68 -6.32
N LEU A 289 -18.41 8.76 -5.84
CA LEU A 289 -18.29 9.01 -4.39
C LEU A 289 -19.67 9.28 -3.76
N VAL A 290 -20.53 10.06 -4.41
CA VAL A 290 -21.90 10.32 -3.94
C VAL A 290 -22.72 9.02 -3.91
N GLU A 291 -22.66 8.20 -4.97
CA GLU A 291 -23.31 6.89 -5.01
C GLU A 291 -22.78 5.94 -3.92
N ALA A 292 -21.48 6.01 -3.60
CA ALA A 292 -20.88 5.27 -2.50
C ALA A 292 -21.29 5.82 -1.11
N GLY A 293 -22.01 6.94 -1.05
CA GLY A 293 -22.60 7.51 0.17
C GLY A 293 -21.78 8.60 0.83
N PHE A 294 -20.81 9.19 0.13
CA PHE A 294 -20.03 10.32 0.64
C PHE A 294 -20.76 11.64 0.43
N VAL A 295 -20.73 12.51 1.44
CA VAL A 295 -21.21 13.89 1.36
C VAL A 295 -20.05 14.76 0.92
N MET A 296 -20.24 15.54 -0.14
CA MET A 296 -19.21 16.44 -0.65
C MET A 296 -19.09 17.66 0.27
N ALA A 297 -17.84 18.07 0.53
CA ALA A 297 -17.54 19.30 1.26
C ALA A 297 -17.92 20.57 0.48
#